data_AF-A0A497LAJ2-F1
#
_entry.id   AF-A0A497LAJ2-F1
#
_cell.length_a   1.000
_cell.length_b   1.000
_cell.length_c   1.000
_cell.angle_alpha   90.00
_cell.angle_beta   90.00
_cell.angle_gamma   90.00
#
_symmetry.space_group_name_H-M   'P 1'
#
loop_
_entity.id
_entity.type
_entity.pdbx_description
1 polymer ?
#
loop_
_entity_poly.entity_id
_entity_poly.type
_entity_poly.pdbx_seq_one_letter_code
_entity_poly.pdbx_strand_id
1 'polypeptide(L)'
;EIPFHVITHDGCDVLSRIIVRCEEMLESINIIRYALEHMPEGMTRVRVPLAVPEDETVSRVEAPRGELIHYAKSNGTMKPERYKVRSPTLGNIPALCKMLLGGHVADIPIVLAGIDPCFACMDRMSFIDVKTSKKWVWTMNQLKKHTRKVK
;
A
#
# COMPACT_ATOMS: atom_id res chain seq x y z
N GLU A 1 -2.04 20.21 -15.30
CA GLU A 1 -2.57 19.02 -14.61
C GLU A 1 -3.53 18.31 -15.54
N ILE A 2 -3.67 16.99 -15.43
CA ILE A 2 -4.62 16.21 -16.25
C ILE A 2 -6.00 16.34 -15.60
N PRO A 3 -7.07 16.71 -16.32
CA PRO A 3 -8.41 16.72 -15.77
C PRO A 3 -8.88 15.28 -15.55
N PHE A 4 -9.45 15.02 -14.38
CA PHE A 4 -10.09 13.75 -14.07
C PHE A 4 -11.19 13.92 -13.02
N HIS A 5 -12.07 12.93 -12.94
CA HIS A 5 -13.15 12.87 -11.96
C HIS A 5 -12.78 11.93 -10.81
N VAL A 6 -12.94 12.42 -9.58
CA VAL A 6 -12.82 11.56 -8.39
C VAL A 6 -14.10 10.77 -8.24
N ILE A 7 -13.99 9.44 -8.32
CA ILE A 7 -15.12 8.53 -8.17
C ILE A 7 -15.38 8.25 -6.69
N THR A 8 -16.64 8.41 -6.26
CA THR A 8 -17.06 8.14 -4.87
C THR A 8 -18.43 7.49 -4.85
N HIS A 9 -18.67 6.58 -3.90
CA HIS A 9 -19.97 5.95 -3.66
C HIS A 9 -20.26 5.90 -2.15
N ASP A 10 -21.52 6.12 -1.76
CA ASP A 10 -21.93 6.24 -0.35
C ASP A 10 -22.35 4.91 0.30
N GLY A 11 -22.48 3.83 -0.47
CA GLY A 11 -23.04 2.56 0.06
C GLY A 11 -22.16 1.88 1.11
N CYS A 12 -20.90 2.29 1.27
CA CYS A 12 -19.99 1.86 2.35
C CYS A 12 -19.84 0.33 2.53
N ASP A 13 -20.14 -0.45 1.50
CA ASP A 13 -20.12 -1.91 1.50
C ASP A 13 -19.05 -2.46 0.54
N VAL A 14 -19.00 -3.78 0.37
CA VAL A 14 -18.06 -4.39 -0.60
C VAL A 14 -18.46 -4.05 -2.03
N LEU A 15 -19.76 -4.01 -2.34
CA LEU A 15 -20.27 -3.72 -3.69
C LEU A 15 -19.84 -2.33 -4.15
N SER A 16 -20.05 -1.30 -3.33
CA SER A 16 -19.66 0.08 -3.60
C SER A 16 -18.16 0.19 -3.87
N ARG A 17 -17.33 -0.53 -3.11
CA ARG A 17 -15.88 -0.57 -3.33
C ARG A 17 -15.49 -1.26 -4.64
N ILE A 18 -16.27 -2.23 -5.12
CA ILE A 18 -16.04 -2.85 -6.43
C ILE A 18 -16.44 -1.86 -7.52
N ILE A 19 -17.59 -1.20 -7.40
CA ILE A 19 -18.07 -0.22 -8.36
C ILE A 19 -17.09 0.94 -8.50
N VAL A 20 -16.62 1.53 -7.37
CA VAL A 20 -15.59 2.57 -7.37
C VAL A 20 -14.38 2.14 -8.19
N ARG A 21 -13.83 0.94 -7.95
CA ARG A 21 -12.65 0.46 -8.70
C ARG A 21 -12.92 0.27 -10.19
N CYS A 22 -14.10 -0.23 -10.56
CA CYS A 22 -14.47 -0.39 -11.96
C CYS A 22 -14.54 0.97 -12.66
N GLU A 23 -15.14 1.97 -12.02
CA GLU A 23 -15.26 3.32 -12.55
C GLU A 23 -13.92 4.07 -12.56
N GLU A 24 -13.09 3.93 -11.53
CA GLU A 24 -11.70 4.44 -11.50
C GLU A 24 -10.84 3.85 -12.63
N MET A 25 -11.08 2.59 -13.02
CA MET A 25 -10.39 1.98 -14.15
C MET A 25 -10.80 2.64 -15.48
N LEU A 26 -12.09 2.95 -15.66
CA LEU A 26 -12.57 3.70 -16.83
C LEU A 26 -11.98 5.11 -16.84
N GLU A 27 -11.94 5.77 -15.68
CA GLU A 27 -11.35 7.10 -15.56
C GLU A 27 -9.84 7.10 -15.80
N SER A 28 -9.14 6.04 -15.38
CA SER A 28 -7.72 5.84 -15.68
C SER A 28 -7.47 5.77 -17.19
N ILE A 29 -8.39 5.16 -17.96
CA ILE A 29 -8.32 5.15 -19.43
C ILE A 29 -8.47 6.57 -19.98
N ASN A 30 -9.36 7.40 -19.42
CA ASN A 30 -9.53 8.80 -19.84
C ASN A 30 -8.25 9.62 -19.58
N ILE A 31 -7.65 9.46 -18.40
CA ILE A 31 -6.37 10.09 -18.02
C ILE A 31 -5.27 9.70 -19.02
N ILE A 32 -5.15 8.40 -19.34
CA ILE A 32 -4.14 7.91 -20.29
C ILE A 32 -4.36 8.51 -21.68
N ARG A 33 -5.59 8.54 -22.19
CA ARG A 33 -5.91 9.13 -23.49
C ARG A 33 -5.56 10.61 -23.54
N TYR A 34 -5.96 11.36 -22.51
CA TYR A 34 -5.62 12.78 -22.42
C TYR A 34 -4.10 13.01 -22.41
N ALA A 35 -3.37 12.21 -21.63
CA ALA A 35 -1.91 12.31 -21.53
C ALA A 35 -1.21 12.02 -22.86
N LEU A 36 -1.75 11.11 -23.68
CA LEU A 36 -1.22 10.81 -25.02
C LEU A 36 -1.46 11.96 -26.00
N GLU A 37 -2.61 12.61 -25.93
CA GLU A 37 -2.96 13.74 -26.82
C GLU A 37 -2.21 15.03 -26.47
N HIS A 38 -1.89 15.23 -25.19
CA HIS A 38 -1.31 16.48 -24.67
C HIS A 38 0.14 16.30 -24.18
N MET A 39 0.84 15.27 -24.67
CA MET A 39 2.19 14.96 -24.22
C MET A 39 3.16 16.07 -24.65
N PRO A 40 3.81 16.78 -23.72
CA PRO A 40 4.81 17.78 -24.08
C PRO A 40 6.09 17.10 -24.58
N GLU A 41 6.75 17.74 -25.54
CA GLU A 41 8.09 17.35 -25.94
C GLU A 41 9.14 17.84 -24.93
N GLY A 42 10.23 17.10 -24.77
CA GLY A 42 11.32 17.50 -23.89
C GLY A 42 12.15 16.34 -23.35
N MET A 43 13.11 16.66 -22.49
CA MET A 43 13.90 15.65 -21.79
C MET A 43 13.08 14.95 -20.70
N THR A 44 13.06 13.62 -20.74
CA THR A 44 12.33 12.79 -19.77
C THR A 44 13.16 12.46 -18.52
N ARG A 45 14.45 12.78 -18.52
CA ARG A 45 15.38 12.41 -17.45
C ARG A 45 16.26 13.59 -17.05
N VAL A 46 16.33 13.82 -15.75
CA VAL A 46 17.29 14.72 -15.12
C VAL A 46 18.47 13.94 -14.54
N ARG A 47 19.65 14.56 -14.50
CA ARG A 47 20.82 13.99 -13.82
C ARG A 47 20.69 14.25 -12.32
N VAL A 48 20.50 13.19 -11.56
CA VAL A 48 20.47 13.22 -10.09
C VAL A 48 21.84 12.84 -9.51
N PRO A 49 22.29 13.48 -8.41
CA PRO A 49 23.51 13.11 -7.73
C PRO A 49 23.38 11.72 -7.08
N LEU A 50 24.49 10.98 -6.99
CA LEU A 50 24.53 9.65 -6.37
C LEU A 50 24.38 9.70 -4.84
N ALA A 51 24.91 10.76 -4.22
CA ALA A 51 24.77 11.04 -2.81
C ALA A 51 23.67 12.10 -2.63
N VAL A 52 22.64 11.75 -1.86
CA VAL A 52 21.57 12.69 -1.51
C VAL A 52 22.07 13.51 -0.30
N PRO A 53 21.94 14.85 -0.31
CA PRO A 53 22.28 15.67 0.86
C PRO A 53 21.63 15.19 2.15
N GLU A 54 22.21 15.56 3.29
CA GLU A 54 21.61 15.25 4.59
C GLU A 54 20.25 15.93 4.72
N ASP A 55 19.20 15.12 4.76
CA ASP A 55 17.81 15.59 4.84
C ASP A 55 16.85 14.46 5.23
N GLU A 56 15.63 14.83 5.62
CA GLU A 56 14.54 13.94 5.98
C GLU A 56 13.24 14.40 5.30
N THR A 57 12.59 13.48 4.59
CA THR A 57 11.37 13.81 3.83
C THR A 57 10.33 12.71 3.90
N VAL A 58 9.08 13.14 3.72
CA VAL A 58 7.90 12.28 3.61
C VAL A 58 7.19 12.60 2.30
N SER A 59 7.09 11.60 1.43
CA SER A 59 6.27 11.65 0.23
C SER A 59 5.00 10.83 0.42
N ARG A 60 3.86 11.39 0.02
CA ARG A 60 2.55 10.75 0.03
C ARG A 60 2.05 10.68 -1.39
N VAL A 61 1.60 9.51 -1.82
CA VAL A 61 1.04 9.29 -3.16
C VAL A 61 -0.20 8.41 -3.04
N GLU A 62 -1.12 8.58 -3.98
CA GLU A 62 -2.31 7.73 -4.08
C GLU A 62 -1.95 6.47 -4.89
N ALA A 63 -1.87 5.34 -4.20
CA ALA A 63 -1.75 4.04 -4.86
C ALA A 63 -3.17 3.49 -5.12
N PRO A 64 -3.35 2.49 -6.00
CA PRO A 64 -4.66 1.91 -6.29
C PRO A 64 -5.40 1.27 -5.08
N ARG A 65 -4.76 1.22 -3.91
CA ARG A 65 -5.27 0.63 -2.66
C ARG A 65 -5.48 1.68 -1.57
N GLY A 66 -5.29 2.95 -1.89
CA GLY A 66 -5.30 4.08 -0.98
C GLY A 66 -3.92 4.72 -0.81
N GLU A 67 -3.79 5.47 0.29
CA GLU A 67 -2.63 6.27 0.60
C GLU A 67 -1.34 5.45 0.87
N LEU A 68 -0.32 5.71 0.06
CA LEU A 68 1.03 5.17 0.19
C LEU A 68 1.98 6.26 0.68
N ILE A 69 2.70 5.97 1.78
CA ILE A 69 3.64 6.91 2.39
C ILE A 69 5.06 6.37 2.32
N HIS A 70 5.95 7.15 1.75
CA HIS A 70 7.38 6.93 1.70
C HIS A 70 8.10 7.93 2.60
N TYR A 71 8.75 7.41 3.64
CA TYR A 71 9.63 8.18 4.50
C TYR A 71 11.07 7.84 4.14
N ALA A 72 11.90 8.86 3.91
CA ALA A 72 13.31 8.72 3.60
C ALA A 72 14.14 9.69 4.44
N LYS A 73 15.26 9.21 4.96
CA LYS A 73 16.27 10.00 5.66
C LYS A 73 17.64 9.69 5.05
N SER A 74 18.39 10.73 4.72
CA SER A 74 19.74 10.67 4.17
C SER A 74 20.75 11.26 5.15
N ASN A 75 21.93 10.67 5.19
CA ASN A 75 23.10 11.13 5.95
C ASN A 75 24.26 11.53 5.02
N GLY A 76 23.94 11.99 3.80
CA GLY A 76 24.96 12.42 2.82
C GLY A 76 25.68 11.27 2.12
N THR A 77 25.40 10.00 2.46
CA THR A 77 26.00 8.85 1.80
C THR A 77 25.20 8.40 0.57
N MET A 78 25.75 7.46 -0.21
CA MET A 78 25.04 6.84 -1.36
C MET A 78 23.91 5.89 -0.94
N LYS A 79 23.74 5.62 0.36
CA LYS A 79 22.72 4.71 0.89
C LYS A 79 21.78 5.50 1.78
N PRO A 80 20.47 5.24 1.74
CA PRO A 80 19.56 5.86 2.68
C PRO A 80 19.94 5.43 4.11
N GLU A 81 20.04 6.39 5.03
CA GLU A 81 20.20 6.12 6.45
C GLU A 81 18.98 5.34 6.95
N ARG A 82 17.79 5.79 6.55
CA ARG A 82 16.53 5.14 6.85
C ARG A 82 15.56 5.30 5.69
N TYR A 83 14.94 4.20 5.32
CA TYR A 83 13.82 4.21 4.39
C TYR A 83 12.67 3.39 4.96
N LYS A 84 11.49 4.01 5.04
CA LYS A 84 10.31 3.38 5.61
C LYS A 84 9.12 3.59 4.69
N VAL A 85 8.52 2.47 4.29
CA VAL A 85 7.27 2.47 3.53
C VAL A 85 6.11 2.11 4.47
N ARG A 86 5.05 2.92 4.44
CA ARG A 86 3.72 2.55 4.93
C ARG A 86 2.86 2.30 3.71
N SER A 87 2.59 1.02 3.45
CA SER A 87 1.67 0.60 2.41
C SER A 87 0.22 0.91 2.81
N PRO A 88 -0.68 1.16 1.84
CA PRO A 88 -2.09 1.44 2.12
C PRO A 88 -2.74 0.32 2.91
N THR A 89 -2.42 -0.92 2.54
CA THR A 89 -3.01 -2.10 3.16
C THR A 89 -2.68 -2.24 4.64
N LEU A 90 -1.54 -1.72 5.11
CA LEU A 90 -1.21 -1.71 6.54
C LEU A 90 -2.23 -0.88 7.35
N GLY A 91 -2.80 0.17 6.74
CA GLY A 91 -3.90 0.94 7.32
C GLY A 91 -5.26 0.23 7.25
N ASN A 92 -5.50 -0.55 6.19
CA ASN A 92 -6.80 -1.17 5.92
C ASN A 92 -7.04 -2.44 6.77
N ILE A 93 -6.00 -3.20 7.11
CA ILE A 93 -6.15 -4.46 7.87
C ILE A 93 -6.72 -4.29 9.28
N PRO A 94 -6.28 -3.31 10.10
CA PRO A 94 -6.93 -3.09 11.40
C PRO A 94 -8.43 -2.80 11.30
N ALA A 95 -8.85 -2.08 10.24
CA ALA A 95 -10.25 -1.82 9.98
C ALA A 95 -11.01 -3.11 9.58
N LEU A 96 -10.38 -4.01 8.81
CA LEU A 96 -10.98 -5.31 8.45
C LEU A 96 -11.44 -6.09 9.67
N CYS A 97 -10.66 -6.11 10.76
CA CYS A 97 -11.04 -6.79 11.99
C CYS A 97 -12.38 -6.29 12.55
N LYS A 98 -12.70 -5.00 12.38
CA LYS A 98 -13.97 -4.41 12.78
C LYS A 98 -15.08 -4.70 11.77
N MET A 99 -14.77 -4.67 10.48
CA MET A 99 -15.72 -4.95 9.40
C MET A 99 -16.30 -6.37 9.44
N LEU A 100 -15.53 -7.34 9.96
CA LEU A 100 -15.96 -8.73 10.06
C LEU A 100 -16.82 -9.04 11.30
N LEU A 101 -16.92 -8.12 12.26
CA LEU A 101 -17.70 -8.35 13.48
C LEU A 101 -19.19 -8.40 13.16
N GLY A 102 -19.85 -9.47 13.58
CA GLY A 102 -21.29 -9.70 13.34
C GLY A 102 -21.63 -10.29 11.97
N GLY A 103 -20.64 -10.50 11.09
CA GLY A 103 -20.83 -11.17 9.81
C GLY A 103 -20.75 -12.70 9.90
N HIS A 104 -21.05 -13.39 8.79
CA HIS A 104 -20.89 -14.83 8.69
C HIS A 104 -19.47 -15.22 8.28
N VAL A 105 -19.05 -16.43 8.63
CA VAL A 105 -17.74 -16.98 8.22
C VAL A 105 -17.60 -16.99 6.69
N ALA A 106 -18.70 -17.20 5.97
CA ALA A 106 -18.74 -17.16 4.51
C ALA A 106 -18.44 -15.78 3.91
N ASP A 107 -18.59 -14.69 4.67
CA ASP A 107 -18.36 -13.32 4.20
C ASP A 107 -16.88 -12.92 4.28
N ILE A 108 -16.07 -13.67 5.04
CA ILE A 108 -14.65 -13.35 5.26
C ILE A 108 -13.89 -13.17 3.94
N PRO A 109 -13.98 -14.08 2.94
CA PRO A 109 -13.22 -13.95 1.70
C PRO A 109 -13.60 -12.69 0.92
N ILE A 110 -14.88 -12.35 0.82
CA ILE A 110 -15.33 -11.21 0.01
C ILE A 110 -15.03 -9.87 0.68
N VAL A 111 -15.15 -9.78 2.01
CA VAL A 111 -14.80 -8.57 2.76
C VAL A 111 -13.28 -8.35 2.76
N LEU A 112 -12.49 -9.43 2.89
CA LEU A 112 -11.03 -9.38 2.77
C LEU A 112 -10.60 -8.99 1.35
N ALA A 113 -11.17 -9.61 0.32
CA ALA A 113 -10.87 -9.26 -1.08
C ALA A 113 -11.28 -7.81 -1.40
N GLY A 114 -12.35 -7.31 -0.77
CA GLY A 114 -12.83 -5.93 -0.94
C GLY A 114 -11.83 -4.86 -0.56
N ILE A 115 -10.82 -5.14 0.28
CA ILE A 115 -9.73 -4.20 0.60
C ILE A 115 -8.46 -4.40 -0.25
N ASP A 116 -8.48 -5.37 -1.19
CA ASP A 116 -7.37 -5.79 -2.05
C ASP A 116 -6.00 -5.87 -1.33
N PRO A 117 -5.84 -6.85 -0.42
CA PRO A 117 -4.69 -6.86 0.45
C PRO A 117 -3.44 -7.42 -0.24
N CYS A 118 -2.39 -6.61 -0.28
CA CYS A 118 -1.07 -7.10 -0.64
C CYS A 118 -0.29 -7.55 0.60
N PHE A 119 -0.24 -8.85 0.84
CA PHE A 119 0.49 -9.42 1.99
C PHE A 119 2.00 -9.20 1.91
N ALA A 120 2.58 -9.15 0.71
CA ALA A 120 4.01 -8.85 0.54
C ALA A 120 4.37 -7.45 1.05
N CYS A 121 3.45 -6.48 0.98
CA CYS A 121 3.65 -5.15 1.55
C CYS A 121 3.58 -5.15 3.09
N MET A 122 3.20 -6.26 3.71
CA MET A 122 3.02 -6.45 5.15
C MET A 122 3.96 -7.50 5.76
N ASP A 123 5.09 -7.82 5.13
CA ASP A 123 6.06 -8.83 5.62
C ASP A 123 6.64 -8.58 7.03
N ARG A 124 6.14 -7.57 7.75
CA ARG A 124 6.35 -7.31 9.16
C ARG A 124 5.27 -8.01 10.00
N MET A 125 5.35 -9.34 10.07
CA MET A 125 4.40 -10.16 10.84
C MET A 125 4.76 -10.13 12.33
N SER A 126 3.79 -9.79 13.18
CA SER A 126 3.91 -9.88 14.63
C SER A 126 3.00 -11.01 15.12
N PHE A 127 3.55 -11.91 15.92
CA PHE A 127 2.80 -13.01 16.50
C PHE A 127 2.24 -12.58 17.85
N ILE A 128 1.01 -12.99 18.13
CA ILE A 128 0.33 -12.75 19.40
C ILE A 128 -0.21 -14.10 19.87
N ASP A 129 0.26 -14.55 21.02
CA ASP A 129 -0.39 -15.66 21.72
C ASP A 129 -1.65 -15.13 22.39
N VAL A 130 -2.82 -15.59 21.95
CA VAL A 130 -4.13 -15.12 22.43
C VAL A 130 -4.35 -15.47 23.90
N LYS A 131 -3.78 -16.58 24.39
CA LYS A 131 -3.96 -17.01 25.79
C LYS A 131 -3.04 -16.24 26.74
N THR A 132 -1.80 -16.00 26.31
CA THR A 132 -0.79 -15.36 27.16
C THR A 132 -0.61 -13.87 26.90
N SER A 133 -1.29 -13.33 25.88
CA SER A 133 -1.12 -11.96 25.36
C SER A 133 0.32 -11.61 24.95
N LYS A 134 1.20 -12.61 24.83
CA LYS A 134 2.62 -12.41 24.50
C LYS A 134 2.75 -12.01 23.03
N LYS A 135 3.42 -10.89 22.77
CA LYS A 135 3.71 -10.39 21.41
C LYS A 135 5.19 -10.56 21.09
N TRP A 136 5.51 -11.07 19.91
CA TRP A 136 6.89 -11.09 19.40
C TRP A 136 6.94 -10.89 17.89
N VAL A 137 8.09 -10.42 17.39
CA VAL A 137 8.36 -10.20 15.97
C VAL A 137 9.51 -11.10 15.55
N TRP A 138 9.39 -11.74 14.39
CA TRP A 138 10.51 -12.48 13.82
C TRP A 138 11.30 -11.60 12.85
N THR A 139 12.62 -11.66 12.97
CA THR A 139 13.53 -11.18 11.93
C THR A 139 13.46 -12.10 10.71
N MET A 140 13.84 -11.58 9.53
CA MET A 140 13.86 -12.38 8.30
C MET A 140 14.74 -13.63 8.43
N ASN A 141 15.81 -13.56 9.22
CA ASN A 141 16.68 -14.71 9.52
C ASN A 141 15.98 -15.76 10.39
N GLN A 142 15.19 -15.35 11.38
CA GLN A 142 14.41 -16.27 12.21
C GLN A 142 13.31 -16.95 11.38
N LEU A 143 12.61 -16.20 10.51
CA LEU A 143 11.60 -16.73 9.61
C LEU A 143 12.18 -17.78 8.65
N LYS A 144 13.30 -17.46 7.98
CA LYS A 144 14.03 -18.39 7.10
C LYS A 144 14.47 -19.66 7.81
N LYS A 145 14.91 -19.56 9.08
CA LYS A 145 15.29 -20.73 9.88
C LYS A 145 14.08 -21.60 10.24
N HIS A 146 12.94 -20.99 10.52
CA HIS A 146 11.72 -21.73 10.86
C HIS A 146 11.14 -22.47 9.65
N THR A 147 10.99 -21.81 8.50
CA THR A 147 10.44 -22.44 7.28
C THR A 147 11.32 -23.58 6.76
N ARG A 148 12.64 -23.51 6.96
CA ARG A 148 13.56 -24.59 6.59
C ARG A 148 13.56 -25.79 7.55
N LYS A 149 13.06 -25.62 8.77
CA LYS A 149 12.93 -26.70 9.76
C LYS A 149 11.62 -27.47 9.63
N VAL A 150 10.63 -26.91 8.94
CA VAL A 150 9.39 -27.60 8.58
C VAL A 150 9.62 -28.32 7.25
N LYS A 151 10.40 -29.40 7.30
CA LYS A 151 10.50 -30.43 6.27
C LYS A 151 10.43 -31.78 6.96
#